data_AF-A0A9X3D8D4-F1
#
_entry.id   AF-A0A9X3D8D4-F1
#
_cell.length_a   1.000
_cell.length_b   1.000
_cell.length_c   1.000
_cell.angle_alpha   90.00
_cell.angle_beta   90.00
_cell.angle_gamma   90.00
#
_symmetry.space_group_name_H-M   'P 1'
#
loop_
_entity.id
_entity.type
_entity.pdbx_description
1 polymer ?
#
loop_
_entity_poly.entity_id
_entity_poly.type
_entity_poly.pdbx_seq_one_letter_code
_entity_poly.pdbx_strand_id
1 'polypeptide(L)'
;MPFSDDDLEAFYREIEQRTDERRSGRPVRPEPSKSQDINGRQPESSSFTDAELENFYRAIEARTAATPARKRRRAGVSKAAPPRSCPTPDKVAFASDVLARESIVAVRRHTGSGPTLRCYRCVCGAWHITSKLRP
;
A
#
# COMPACT_ATOMS: atom_id res chain seq x y z
N MET A 1 8.33 16.96 30.76
CA MET A 1 9.43 17.81 30.28
C MET A 1 9.13 18.15 28.82
N PRO A 2 8.46 19.28 28.51
CA PRO A 2 8.47 19.78 27.14
C PRO A 2 9.88 20.34 26.84
N PHE A 3 10.39 20.08 25.64
CA PHE A 3 11.65 20.68 25.15
C PHE A 3 11.53 22.21 25.19
N SER A 4 12.64 22.90 25.48
CA SER A 4 12.64 24.36 25.50
C SER A 4 12.51 24.92 24.07
N ASP A 5 11.99 26.14 23.93
CA ASP A 5 11.80 26.78 22.62
C ASP A 5 13.13 26.91 21.86
N ASP A 6 14.23 27.14 22.60
CA ASP A 6 15.60 27.17 22.09
C ASP A 6 16.07 25.80 21.55
N ASP A 7 15.69 24.68 22.18
CA ASP A 7 16.03 23.33 21.71
C ASP A 7 15.30 23.00 20.40
N LEU A 8 14.08 23.50 20.25
CA LEU A 8 13.25 23.31 19.06
C LEU A 8 13.84 24.07 17.88
N GLU A 9 14.29 25.32 18.09
CA GLU A 9 14.89 26.14 17.04
C GLU A 9 16.26 25.60 16.60
N ALA A 10 17.05 25.08 17.54
CA ALA A 10 18.29 24.37 17.22
C ALA A 10 18.03 23.13 16.33
N PHE A 11 17.00 22.36 16.64
CA PHE A 11 16.61 21.19 15.86
C PHE A 11 16.16 21.54 14.43
N TYR A 12 15.40 22.63 14.25
CA TYR A 12 14.99 23.07 12.92
C TYR A 12 16.19 23.50 12.06
N ARG A 13 17.16 24.22 12.63
CA ARG A 13 18.39 24.60 11.91
C ARG A 13 19.22 23.38 11.48
N GLU A 14 19.26 22.34 12.31
CA GLU A 14 19.95 21.09 11.99
C GLU A 14 19.29 20.36 10.81
N ILE A 15 17.96 20.34 10.75
CA ILE A 15 17.22 19.75 9.62
C ILE A 15 17.51 20.52 8.32
N GLU A 16 17.46 21.84 8.36
CA GLU A 16 17.70 22.68 7.17
C GLU A 16 19.10 22.46 6.59
N GLN A 17 20.14 22.49 7.43
CA GLN A 17 21.53 22.24 7.01
C GLN A 17 21.68 20.86 6.36
N ARG A 18 21.08 19.83 6.95
CA ARG A 18 21.15 18.45 6.45
C ARG A 18 20.40 18.27 5.13
N THR A 19 19.37 19.08 4.88
CA THR A 19 18.65 19.09 3.59
C THR A 19 19.43 19.80 2.49
N ASP A 20 20.14 20.88 2.81
CA ASP A 20 20.98 21.61 1.85
C ASP A 20 22.22 20.81 1.43
N GLU A 21 22.86 20.09 2.35
CA GLU A 21 23.96 19.16 2.04
C GLU A 21 23.53 18.02 1.11
N ARG A 22 22.30 17.51 1.29
CA ARG A 22 21.72 16.50 0.40
C ARG A 22 21.38 17.07 -0.98
N ARG A 23 21.09 18.36 -1.06
CA ARG A 23 20.72 19.05 -2.30
C ARG A 23 21.96 19.49 -3.10
N SER A 24 23.04 19.88 -2.44
CA SER A 24 24.29 20.31 -3.07
C SER A 24 25.11 19.17 -3.69
N GLY A 25 24.86 17.91 -3.28
CA GLY A 25 25.51 16.72 -3.83
C GLY A 25 24.78 16.00 -4.97
N ARG A 26 23.62 16.49 -5.43
CA ARG A 26 22.87 15.81 -6.51
C ARG A 26 23.48 16.21 -7.86
N PRO A 27 24.13 15.31 -8.62
CA PRO A 27 24.57 15.65 -9.96
C PRO A 27 23.34 16.03 -10.79
N VAL A 28 23.34 17.26 -11.31
CA VAL A 28 22.36 17.70 -12.29
C VAL A 28 22.58 16.83 -13.51
N ARG A 29 21.60 15.96 -13.78
CA ARG A 29 21.61 15.09 -14.96
C ARG A 29 21.64 16.00 -16.19
N PRO A 30 22.61 15.85 -17.11
CA PRO A 30 22.64 16.70 -18.30
C PRO A 30 21.33 16.54 -19.08
N GLU A 31 20.74 17.68 -19.43
CA GLU A 31 19.54 17.78 -20.27
C GLU A 31 19.72 16.94 -21.54
N PRO A 32 18.77 16.05 -21.89
CA PRO A 32 18.86 15.30 -23.13
C PRO A 32 18.78 16.29 -24.29
N SER A 33 19.87 16.35 -25.07
CA SER A 33 19.98 17.18 -26.25
C SER A 33 18.84 16.87 -27.21
N LYS A 34 18.15 17.91 -27.68
CA LYS A 34 17.12 17.82 -28.73
C LYS A 34 17.72 17.13 -29.96
N SER A 35 17.44 15.83 -30.10
CA SER A 35 17.62 15.09 -31.34
C SER A 35 16.25 14.84 -31.95
N GLN A 36 16.16 15.30 -33.17
CA GLN A 36 15.00 15.39 -34.04
C GLN A 36 14.34 14.05 -34.35
N ASP A 37 13.02 14.14 -34.53
CA ASP A 37 12.18 13.43 -35.49
C ASP A 37 12.22 11.90 -35.53
N ILE A 38 11.26 11.27 -34.85
CA ILE A 38 10.55 10.11 -35.42
C ILE A 38 9.05 10.17 -35.08
N ASN A 39 8.25 10.36 -36.13
CA ASN A 39 6.85 9.98 -36.30
C ASN A 39 5.82 10.49 -35.28
N GLY A 40 4.96 11.38 -35.78
CA GLY A 40 3.78 11.88 -35.09
C GLY A 40 2.86 10.76 -34.58
N ARG A 41 3.00 10.41 -33.31
CA ARG A 41 1.95 9.80 -32.53
C ARG A 41 1.36 10.87 -31.64
N GLN A 42 0.10 11.22 -31.92
CA GLN A 42 -0.69 12.12 -31.07
C GLN A 42 -0.62 11.65 -29.62
N PRO A 43 -0.56 12.55 -28.62
CA PRO A 43 -0.74 12.19 -27.23
C PRO A 43 -2.22 11.81 -27.05
N GLU A 44 -2.54 10.54 -27.31
CA GLU A 44 -3.83 9.98 -26.95
C GLU A 44 -3.96 10.06 -25.43
N SER A 45 -4.72 11.05 -24.99
CA SER A 45 -5.25 11.17 -23.64
C SER A 45 -5.65 9.78 -23.16
N SER A 46 -5.06 9.33 -22.05
CA SER A 46 -5.26 8.03 -21.39
C SER A 46 -6.67 7.80 -20.83
N SER A 47 -7.69 8.22 -21.57
CA SER A 47 -9.10 7.96 -21.31
C SER A 47 -9.45 6.68 -22.04
N PHE A 48 -9.63 5.60 -21.27
CA PHE A 48 -10.23 4.38 -21.79
C PHE A 48 -11.53 4.72 -22.52
N THR A 49 -11.76 4.11 -23.68
CA THR A 49 -13.04 4.25 -24.35
C THR A 49 -14.14 3.58 -23.52
N ASP A 50 -15.38 4.07 -23.58
CA ASP A 50 -16.50 3.45 -22.85
C ASP A 50 -16.65 1.95 -23.18
N ALA A 51 -16.39 1.57 -24.44
CA ALA A 51 -16.40 0.18 -24.88
C ALA A 51 -15.28 -0.67 -24.25
N GLU A 52 -14.10 -0.10 -24.06
CA GLU A 52 -12.97 -0.76 -23.39
C GLU A 52 -13.25 -0.93 -21.89
N LEU A 53 -13.87 0.08 -21.27
CA LEU A 53 -14.29 0.05 -19.88
C LEU A 53 -15.38 -1.02 -19.65
N GLU A 54 -16.38 -1.09 -20.53
CA GLU A 54 -17.43 -2.11 -20.51
C GLU A 54 -16.84 -3.52 -20.61
N ASN A 55 -15.92 -3.75 -21.56
CA ASN A 55 -15.25 -5.03 -21.72
C ASN A 55 -14.41 -5.43 -20.50
N PHE A 56 -13.75 -4.46 -19.86
CA PHE A 56 -13.01 -4.68 -18.62
C PHE A 56 -13.93 -5.16 -17.49
N TYR A 57 -15.07 -4.48 -17.28
CA TYR A 57 -16.04 -4.89 -16.26
C TYR A 57 -16.63 -6.27 -16.56
N ARG A 58 -17.01 -6.55 -17.81
CA ARG A 58 -17.49 -7.88 -18.24
C ARG A 58 -16.49 -8.99 -17.94
N ALA A 59 -15.21 -8.74 -18.16
CA ALA A 59 -14.15 -9.71 -17.89
C ALA A 59 -14.00 -10.00 -16.38
N ILE A 60 -14.17 -8.99 -15.51
CA ILE A 60 -14.16 -9.15 -14.06
C ILE A 60 -15.40 -9.94 -13.61
N GLU A 61 -16.58 -9.61 -14.10
CA GLU A 61 -17.83 -10.32 -13.78
C GLU A 61 -17.76 -11.79 -14.17
N ALA A 62 -17.28 -12.10 -15.38
CA ALA A 62 -17.12 -13.49 -15.83
C ALA A 62 -16.18 -14.30 -14.92
N ARG A 63 -15.09 -13.68 -14.43
CA ARG A 63 -14.13 -14.33 -13.51
C ARG A 63 -14.71 -14.52 -12.11
N THR A 64 -15.56 -13.60 -11.65
CA THR A 64 -16.10 -13.61 -10.29
C THR A 64 -17.41 -14.40 -10.17
N ALA A 65 -18.21 -14.49 -11.25
CA ALA A 65 -19.47 -15.23 -11.32
C ALA A 65 -19.32 -16.73 -11.01
N ALA A 66 -18.17 -17.32 -11.33
CA ALA A 66 -17.88 -18.73 -11.05
C ALA A 66 -17.41 -19.01 -9.60
N THR A 67 -17.36 -18.01 -8.73
CA THR A 67 -16.95 -18.21 -7.33
C THR A 67 -18.20 -18.46 -6.47
N PRO A 68 -18.60 -19.72 -6.20
CA PRO A 68 -19.66 -19.96 -5.23
C PRO A 68 -19.26 -19.34 -3.90
N ALA A 69 -20.19 -18.67 -3.23
CA ALA A 69 -20.04 -18.17 -1.87
C ALA A 69 -19.67 -19.34 -0.96
N ARG A 70 -18.36 -19.60 -0.80
CA ARG A 70 -17.82 -20.72 -0.05
C ARG A 70 -18.21 -20.49 1.41
N LYS A 71 -19.27 -21.16 1.84
CA LYS A 71 -19.64 -21.31 3.25
C LYS A 71 -18.38 -21.80 3.97
N ARG A 72 -17.76 -20.90 4.73
CA ARG A 72 -16.46 -21.11 5.36
C ARG A 72 -16.59 -22.28 6.33
N ARG A 73 -16.26 -23.49 5.88
CA ARG A 73 -15.95 -24.59 6.78
C ARG A 73 -14.78 -24.12 7.63
N ARG A 74 -14.98 -24.09 8.95
CA ARG A 74 -13.93 -23.87 9.94
C ARG A 74 -12.91 -25.00 9.77
N ALA A 75 -11.96 -24.82 8.87
CA ALA A 75 -10.90 -25.78 8.63
C ALA A 75 -9.83 -25.52 9.67
N GLY A 76 -9.85 -26.36 10.70
CA GLY A 76 -8.71 -26.55 11.59
C GLY A 76 -7.44 -26.82 10.80
N VAL A 77 -6.32 -26.37 11.37
CA VAL A 77 -4.92 -26.69 11.09
C VAL A 77 -4.72 -27.68 9.93
N SER A 78 -4.73 -27.18 8.70
CA SER A 78 -4.32 -27.95 7.53
C SER A 78 -2.95 -27.46 7.08
N LYS A 79 -2.00 -28.41 7.05
CA LYS A 79 -0.62 -28.29 6.55
C LYS A 79 -0.61 -27.39 5.32
N ALA A 80 0.12 -26.27 5.43
CA ALA A 80 0.14 -25.24 4.41
C ALA A 80 0.71 -25.79 3.10
N ALA A 81 -0.10 -25.74 2.04
CA ALA A 81 0.41 -25.70 0.68
C ALA A 81 1.49 -24.59 0.58
N PRO A 82 2.51 -24.72 -0.29
CA PRO A 82 3.53 -23.69 -0.42
C PRO A 82 2.86 -22.31 -0.60
N PRO A 83 3.29 -21.30 0.16
CA PRO A 83 2.60 -20.02 0.18
C PRO A 83 2.62 -19.46 -1.23
N ARG A 84 1.42 -19.25 -1.81
CA ARG A 84 1.28 -18.42 -3.00
C ARG A 84 1.85 -17.03 -2.67
N SER A 85 2.44 -16.35 -3.66
CA SER A 85 2.99 -15.00 -3.45
C SER A 85 1.95 -14.11 -2.77
N CYS A 86 2.37 -13.40 -1.73
CA CYS A 86 1.46 -12.55 -0.97
C CYS A 86 0.92 -11.46 -1.91
N PRO A 87 -0.40 -11.23 -1.99
CA PRO A 87 -0.96 -10.15 -2.79
C PRO A 87 -0.55 -8.76 -2.27
N THR A 88 -0.12 -8.68 -1.02
CA THR A 88 0.34 -7.44 -0.39
C THR A 88 1.69 -7.68 0.32
N PRO A 89 2.80 -7.79 -0.43
CA PRO A 89 4.11 -8.09 0.14
C PRO A 89 4.64 -6.97 1.04
N ASP A 90 4.23 -5.72 0.79
CA ASP A 90 4.67 -4.55 1.55
C ASP A 90 3.95 -4.40 2.91
N LYS A 91 2.91 -5.21 3.16
CA LYS A 91 2.18 -5.17 4.44
C LYS A 91 2.80 -6.10 5.46
N VAL A 92 2.84 -5.65 6.71
CA VAL A 92 3.28 -6.46 7.85
C VAL A 92 2.51 -7.77 7.92
N ALA A 93 3.25 -8.88 8.02
CA ALA A 93 2.76 -10.24 8.12
C ALA A 93 2.88 -10.74 9.56
N PHE A 94 1.76 -11.09 10.19
CA PHE A 94 1.73 -11.63 11.55
C PHE A 94 1.66 -13.17 11.52
N ALA A 95 2.39 -13.82 12.43
CA ALA A 95 2.42 -15.28 12.53
C ALA A 95 1.11 -15.87 13.07
N SER A 96 0.34 -15.11 13.85
CA SER A 96 -0.90 -15.56 14.49
C SER A 96 -1.99 -14.48 14.51
N ASP A 97 -3.24 -14.91 14.68
CA ASP A 97 -4.40 -14.01 14.86
C ASP A 97 -4.25 -13.10 16.09
N VAL A 98 -3.69 -13.66 17.18
CA VAL A 98 -3.51 -12.94 18.45
C VAL A 98 -2.58 -11.75 18.25
N LEU A 99 -1.41 -11.95 17.63
CA LEU A 99 -0.45 -10.88 17.35
C LEU A 99 -1.04 -9.80 16.44
N ALA A 100 -1.83 -10.20 15.44
CA ALA A 100 -2.51 -9.24 14.56
C ALA A 100 -3.54 -8.39 15.34
N ARG A 101 -4.28 -8.99 16.27
CA ARG A 101 -5.26 -8.26 17.11
C ARG A 101 -4.59 -7.34 18.11
N GLU A 102 -3.53 -7.80 18.76
CA GLU A 102 -2.73 -6.96 19.68
C GLU A 102 -2.19 -5.73 18.96
N SER A 103 -1.71 -5.91 17.73
CA SER A 103 -1.25 -4.80 16.88
C SER A 103 -2.36 -3.81 16.55
N ILE A 104 -3.59 -4.27 16.30
CA ILE A 104 -4.76 -3.38 16.13
C ILE A 104 -5.02 -2.57 17.40
N VAL A 105 -4.94 -3.19 18.57
CA VAL A 105 -5.11 -2.51 19.86
C VAL A 105 -4.01 -1.46 20.06
N ALA A 106 -2.75 -1.81 19.77
CA ALA A 106 -1.62 -0.89 19.85
C ALA A 106 -1.81 0.32 18.92
N VAL A 107 -2.15 0.10 17.65
CA VAL A 107 -2.42 1.19 16.69
C VAL A 107 -3.52 2.11 17.23
N ARG A 108 -4.64 1.56 17.70
CA ARG A 108 -5.74 2.36 18.26
C ARG A 108 -5.33 3.24 19.45
N ARG A 109 -4.42 2.75 20.30
CA ARG A 109 -3.90 3.52 21.43
C ARG A 109 -3.08 4.72 20.95
N HIS A 110 -2.34 4.58 19.85
CA HIS A 110 -1.48 5.64 19.33
C HIS A 110 -2.22 6.63 18.42
N THR A 111 -3.15 6.16 17.58
CA THR A 111 -3.80 7.00 16.55
C THR A 111 -5.16 7.55 16.98
N GLY A 112 -5.76 7.07 18.08
CA GLY A 112 -7.08 7.52 18.54
C GLY A 112 -8.22 7.13 17.59
N SER A 113 -9.17 8.06 17.36
CA SER A 113 -10.36 7.83 16.54
C SER A 113 -10.01 7.68 15.05
N GLY A 114 -9.81 6.44 14.63
CA GLY A 114 -9.46 6.07 13.25
C GLY A 114 -10.48 5.15 12.58
N PRO A 115 -10.16 4.65 11.38
CA PRO A 115 -10.97 3.63 10.70
C PRO A 115 -11.00 2.33 11.51
N THR A 116 -12.09 1.56 11.36
CA THR A 116 -12.20 0.27 12.04
C THR A 116 -11.27 -0.74 11.37
N LEU A 117 -10.18 -1.11 12.05
CA LEU A 117 -9.26 -2.15 11.58
C LEU A 117 -9.81 -3.57 11.82
N ARG A 118 -9.44 -4.51 10.95
CA ARG A 118 -9.79 -5.94 10.99
C ARG A 118 -8.57 -6.79 10.61
N CYS A 119 -8.48 -8.00 11.17
CA CYS A 119 -7.49 -8.99 10.78
C CYS A 119 -8.11 -10.04 9.83
N TYR A 120 -7.29 -10.60 8.93
CA TYR A 120 -7.69 -11.73 8.07
C TYR A 120 -6.49 -12.65 7.81
N ARG A 121 -6.77 -13.95 7.59
CA ARG A 121 -5.77 -14.93 7.13
C ARG A 121 -5.61 -14.82 5.62
N CYS A 122 -4.41 -14.47 5.17
CA CYS A 122 -4.07 -14.29 3.77
C CYS A 122 -3.72 -15.61 3.07
N VAL A 123 -3.72 -15.60 1.74
CA VAL A 123 -3.34 -16.74 0.89
C VAL A 123 -1.87 -17.13 1.03
N CYS A 124 -1.01 -16.22 1.48
CA CYS A 124 0.39 -16.50 1.84
C CYS A 124 0.53 -17.26 3.16
N GLY A 125 -0.57 -17.51 3.89
CA GLY A 125 -0.58 -18.22 5.17
C GLY A 125 -0.45 -17.32 6.40
N ALA A 126 0.04 -16.09 6.24
CA ALA A 126 0.16 -15.11 7.33
C ALA A 126 -1.15 -14.37 7.64
N TRP A 127 -1.20 -13.71 8.80
CA TRP A 127 -2.27 -12.82 9.19
C TRP A 127 -1.92 -11.37 8.82
N HIS A 128 -2.86 -10.66 8.21
CA HIS A 128 -2.69 -9.25 7.83
C HIS A 128 -3.83 -8.40 8.38
N ILE A 129 -3.58 -7.09 8.50
CA ILE A 129 -4.55 -6.10 8.95
C ILE A 129 -5.03 -5.29 7.75
N THR A 130 -6.33 -4.99 7.73
CA THR A 130 -6.95 -4.07 6.78
C THR A 130 -7.88 -3.11 7.50
N SER A 131 -8.04 -1.89 6.98
CA SER A 131 -9.12 -1.01 7.39
C SER A 131 -10.45 -1.48 6.78
N LYS A 132 -11.54 -1.23 7.49
CA LYS A 132 -12.90 -1.21 6.95
C LYS A 132 -13.25 0.26 6.70
N LEU A 133 -13.75 0.59 5.51
CA LEU A 133 -14.41 1.88 5.27
C LEU A 133 -15.55 2.04 6.29
N ARG A 134 -15.68 3.23 6.90
CA ARG A 134 -16.90 3.56 7.65
C ARG A 134 -18.07 3.53 6.65
N PRO A 135 -19.21 2.90 7.00
CA PRO A 135 -20.43 3.08 6.24
C PRO A 135 -20.90 4.53 6.25
#